data_AF-A0A3N1QT07-F1
#
_entry.id   AF-A0A3N1QT07-F1
#
_cell.length_a   1.000
_cell.length_b   1.000
_cell.length_c   1.000
_cell.angle_alpha   90.00
_cell.angle_beta   90.00
_cell.angle_gamma   90.00
#
_symmetry.space_group_name_H-M   'P 1'
#
loop_
_entity.id
_entity.type
_entity.pdbx_description
1 polymer ?
#
loop_
_entity_poly.entity_id
_entity_poly.type
_entity_poly.pdbx_seq_one_letter_code
_entity_poly.pdbx_strand_id
1 'polypeptide(L)'
;MLMCRDLAVIASDYIDGELPVLQNMSVKMHLMMCKDCRTFIGNLRASTDMLKAHSSGQADEELIRKIDERVAEALKEGPRDSTNRGPK
;
A
#
# COMPACT_ATOMS: atom_id res chain seq x y z
N MET A 1 3.34 17.53 14.46
CA MET A 1 4.56 17.14 13.73
C MET A 1 4.39 15.66 13.39
N LEU A 2 4.48 15.26 12.13
CA LEU A 2 4.29 13.86 11.72
C LEU A 2 5.42 13.01 12.29
N MET A 3 5.12 11.85 12.87
CA MET A 3 6.13 10.92 13.37
C MET A 3 6.63 10.00 12.25
N CYS A 4 7.87 9.52 12.33
CA CYS A 4 8.43 8.60 11.33
C CYS A 4 7.57 7.32 11.17
N ARG A 5 7.02 6.82 12.29
CA ARG A 5 6.10 5.66 12.27
C ARG A 5 4.82 5.96 11.51
N ASP A 6 4.24 7.14 11.71
CA ASP A 6 3.00 7.54 11.05
C ASP A 6 3.23 7.72 9.55
N LEU A 7 4.39 8.27 9.16
CA LEU A 7 4.79 8.34 7.75
C LEU A 7 4.84 6.94 7.12
N ALA A 8 5.40 5.95 7.80
CA ALA A 8 5.50 4.59 7.26
C ALA A 8 4.12 3.96 6.97
N VAL A 9 3.10 4.31 7.76
CA VAL A 9 1.72 3.85 7.55
C VAL A 9 1.11 4.45 6.28
N ILE A 10 1.37 5.73 6.00
CA ILE A 10 0.78 6.47 4.87
C ILE A 10 1.73 6.58 3.66
N ALA A 11 2.85 5.86 3.68
CA ALA A 11 3.91 6.03 2.69
C ALA A 11 3.49 5.61 1.29
N SER A 12 2.70 4.53 1.15
CA SER A 12 2.20 4.07 -0.14
C SER A 12 1.30 5.13 -0.78
N ASP A 13 0.26 5.55 -0.07
CA ASP A 13 -0.66 6.60 -0.53
C ASP A 13 0.09 7.90 -0.90
N TYR A 14 1.16 8.23 -0.17
CA TYR A 14 1.99 9.38 -0.50
C TYR A 14 2.76 9.22 -1.83
N ILE A 15 3.35 8.05 -2.08
CA ILE A 15 4.09 7.83 -3.33
C ILE A 15 3.17 7.66 -4.53
N ASP A 16 1.96 7.15 -4.31
CA ASP A 16 0.92 6.96 -5.33
C ASP A 16 0.13 8.24 -5.61
N GLY A 17 0.22 9.25 -4.73
CA GLY A 17 -0.43 10.55 -4.91
C GLY A 17 -1.88 10.62 -4.39
N GLU A 18 -2.30 9.62 -3.63
CA GLU A 18 -3.66 9.43 -3.11
C GLU A 18 -3.91 10.18 -1.78
N LEU A 19 -2.89 10.82 -1.22
CA LEU A 19 -3.05 11.56 0.04
C LEU A 19 -3.82 12.88 -0.12
N PRO A 20 -4.74 13.21 0.82
CA PRO A 20 -5.34 14.53 0.90
C PRO A 20 -4.29 15.63 1.01
N VAL A 21 -4.57 16.81 0.44
CA VAL A 21 -3.63 17.94 0.31
C VAL A 21 -2.94 18.29 1.64
N LEU A 22 -3.69 18.35 2.74
CA LEU A 22 -3.14 18.68 4.06
C LEU A 22 -2.14 17.63 4.58
N GLN A 23 -2.43 16.34 4.34
CA GLN A 23 -1.54 15.25 4.74
C GLN A 23 -0.27 15.24 3.86
N ASN A 24 -0.43 15.49 2.56
CA ASN A 24 0.71 15.63 1.64
C ASN A 24 1.68 16.74 2.09
N MET A 25 1.15 17.89 2.55
CA MET A 25 1.97 18.98 3.10
C MET A 25 2.68 18.58 4.40
N SER A 26 2.01 17.85 5.29
CA SER A 26 2.62 17.32 6.53
C SER A 26 3.80 16.37 6.23
N VAL A 27 3.63 15.48 5.25
CA VAL A 27 4.71 14.59 4.78
C VAL A 27 5.87 15.40 4.20
N LYS A 28 5.61 16.35 3.31
CA LYS A 28 6.66 17.21 2.72
C LYS A 28 7.47 17.94 3.81
N MET A 29 6.78 18.51 4.80
CA MET A 29 7.44 19.14 5.95
C MET A 29 8.32 18.16 6.72
N HIS A 30 7.83 16.95 7.01
CA HIS A 30 8.60 15.92 7.68
C HIS A 30 9.85 15.52 6.87
N LEU A 31 9.70 15.33 5.56
CA LEU A 31 10.81 14.96 4.68
C LEU A 31 11.86 16.07 4.54
N MET A 32 11.52 17.34 4.73
CA MET A 32 12.54 18.40 4.79
C MET A 32 13.44 18.26 6.01
N MET A 33 12.91 17.81 7.14
CA MET A 33 13.64 17.76 8.42
C MET A 33 14.25 16.39 8.75
N CYS A 34 13.71 15.29 8.23
CA CYS A 34 14.17 13.93 8.57
C CYS A 34 14.88 13.25 7.39
N LYS A 35 16.19 13.00 7.53
CA LYS A 35 17.00 12.31 6.51
C LYS A 35 16.58 10.85 6.33
N ASP A 36 16.31 10.14 7.41
CA ASP A 36 15.99 8.70 7.35
C ASP A 36 14.70 8.45 6.59
N CYS A 37 13.69 9.30 6.83
CA CYS A 37 12.43 9.24 6.10
C CYS A 37 12.57 9.60 4.62
N ARG A 38 13.51 10.48 4.24
CA ARG A 38 13.83 10.71 2.82
C ARG A 38 14.40 9.46 2.17
N THR A 39 15.37 8.81 2.84
CA THR A 39 15.96 7.56 2.36
C THR A 39 14.91 6.47 2.24
N PHE A 40 14.07 6.31 3.25
CA PHE A 40 12.97 5.34 3.26
C PHE A 40 12.00 5.55 2.08
N ILE A 41 11.50 6.76 1.85
CA ILE A 41 10.61 7.05 0.73
C ILE A 41 11.33 6.85 -0.62
N GLY A 42 12.60 7.21 -0.73
CA GLY A 42 13.40 6.97 -1.93
C GLY A 42 13.50 5.47 -2.25
N ASN A 43 13.83 4.65 -1.26
CA ASN A 43 13.91 3.19 -1.40
C ASN A 43 12.55 2.57 -1.77
N LEU A 44 11.48 3.07 -1.17
CA LEU A 44 10.12 2.60 -1.46
C LEU A 44 9.75 2.89 -2.92
N ARG A 45 10.02 4.12 -3.42
CA ARG A 45 9.79 4.46 -4.83
C ARG A 45 10.59 3.58 -5.78
N ALA A 46 11.89 3.41 -5.54
CA ALA A 46 12.74 2.57 -6.37
C ALA A 46 12.24 1.10 -6.42
N SER A 47 11.76 0.59 -5.27
CA SER A 47 11.19 -0.75 -5.18
C SER A 47 9.90 -0.87 -5.99
N THR A 48 9.00 0.11 -5.87
CA THR A 48 7.75 0.17 -6.65
C THR A 48 8.01 0.30 -8.15
N ASP A 49 8.94 1.15 -8.56
CA ASP A 49 9.30 1.35 -9.96
C ASP A 49 9.91 0.09 -10.58
N MET A 50 10.77 -0.62 -9.83
CA MET A 50 11.31 -1.90 -10.24
C MET A 50 10.20 -2.95 -10.43
N LEU A 51 9.25 -3.05 -9.49
CA LEU A 51 8.11 -3.97 -9.64
C LEU A 51 7.25 -3.62 -10.86
N LYS A 52 6.94 -2.34 -11.08
CA LYS A 52 6.18 -1.85 -12.24
C LYS A 52 6.87 -2.18 -13.57
N ALA A 53 8.20 -2.05 -13.62
CA ALA A 53 8.97 -2.41 -14.81
C ALA A 53 8.86 -3.91 -15.14
N HIS A 54 8.89 -4.77 -14.12
CA HIS A 54 8.75 -6.22 -14.28
C HIS A 54 7.30 -6.68 -14.51
N SER A 55 6.31 -5.94 -14.02
CA SER A 55 4.88 -6.25 -14.18
C SER A 55 4.27 -5.65 -15.46
N SER A 56 5.07 -5.11 -16.37
CA SER A 56 4.63 -4.46 -17.61
C SER A 56 4.02 -5.44 -18.65
N GLY A 57 3.90 -6.72 -18.32
CA GLY A 57 3.11 -7.67 -19.09
C GLY A 57 1.62 -7.36 -19.01
N GLN A 58 0.92 -7.44 -20.14
CA GLN A 58 -0.54 -7.42 -20.15
C GLN A 58 -1.05 -8.48 -19.18
N ALA A 59 -1.97 -8.08 -18.30
CA ALA A 59 -2.59 -9.01 -17.37
C ALA A 59 -3.32 -10.10 -18.16
N ASP A 60 -3.08 -11.35 -17.79
CA ASP A 60 -3.74 -12.50 -18.40
C ASP A 60 -5.25 -12.41 -18.11
N GLU A 61 -6.06 -12.31 -19.15
CA GLU A 61 -7.52 -12.17 -19.06
C GLU A 61 -8.16 -13.36 -18.30
N GLU A 62 -7.60 -14.57 -18.42
CA GLU A 62 -8.05 -15.74 -17.69
C GLU A 62 -7.76 -15.59 -16.19
N LEU A 63 -6.61 -15.02 -15.84
CA LEU A 63 -6.25 -14.73 -14.45
C LEU A 63 -7.16 -13.66 -13.86
N ILE A 64 -7.46 -12.58 -14.60
CA ILE A 64 -8.39 -11.53 -14.16
C ILE A 64 -9.76 -12.14 -13.83
N ARG A 65 -10.33 -12.93 -14.74
CA ARG A 65 -11.61 -13.60 -14.51
C ARG A 65 -11.60 -14.50 -13.28
N LYS A 66 -10.52 -15.27 -13.08
CA LYS A 66 -10.37 -16.11 -11.88
C LYS A 66 -10.32 -15.29 -10.60
N ILE A 67 -9.67 -14.13 -10.61
CA ILE A 67 -9.64 -13.22 -9.45
C ILE A 67 -11.05 -12.69 -9.16
N ASP A 68 -11.77 -12.22 -10.18
CA ASP A 68 -13.13 -11.70 -10.02
C ASP A 68 -14.10 -12.74 -9.45
N GLU A 69 -14.06 -13.97 -9.98
CA GLU A 69 -14.87 -15.09 -9.48
C GLU A 69 -14.58 -15.36 -7.99
N ARG A 70 -13.31 -15.40 -7.59
CA ARG A 70 -12.89 -15.63 -6.19
C ARG A 70 -13.30 -14.49 -5.26
N VAL A 71 -13.16 -13.24 -5.71
CA VAL A 71 -13.59 -12.08 -4.91
C VAL A 71 -15.11 -12.10 -4.74
N ALA A 72 -15.87 -12.41 -5.78
CA ALA A 72 -17.32 -12.52 -5.70
C ALA A 72 -17.79 -13.64 -4.75
N GLU A 73 -17.12 -14.79 -4.76
CA GLU A 73 -17.36 -15.86 -3.79
C GLU A 73 -17.09 -15.41 -2.35
N ALA A 74 -15.92 -14.81 -2.10
CA ALA A 74 -15.54 -14.35 -0.77
C ALA A 74 -16.51 -13.29 -0.20
N LEU A 75 -17.01 -12.40 -1.04
CA LEU A 75 -18.01 -11.40 -0.63
C LEU A 75 -19.38 -12.02 -0.32
N LYS A 76 -19.76 -13.13 -0.98
CA LYS A 76 -21.01 -13.87 -0.70
C LYS A 76 -20.94 -14.67 0.60
N GLU A 77 -19.78 -15.24 0.92
CA GLU A 77 -19.57 -16.02 2.15
C GLU A 77 -19.58 -15.16 3.43
N GLY A 78 -19.56 -13.82 3.30
CA GLY A 78 -19.51 -12.89 4.41
C GLY A 78 -18.16 -12.90 5.14
N PRO A 79 -17.94 -12.02 6.13
CA PRO A 79 -16.71 -12.05 6.92
C PRO A 79 -16.56 -13.42 7.60
N ARG A 80 -15.52 -14.18 7.23
CA ARG A 80 -15.12 -15.35 7.99
C ARG A 80 -14.75 -14.88 9.39
N ASP A 81 -15.63 -15.14 10.36
CA ASP A 81 -15.38 -14.88 11.77
C ASP A 81 -14.11 -15.63 12.17
N SER A 82 -13.01 -14.89 12.29
CA SER A 82 -11.70 -15.42 12.66
C SER A 82 -11.57 -15.59 14.19
N THR A 83 -12.66 -15.38 14.94
CA THR A 83 -12.70 -15.59 16.39
C THR A 83 -13.01 -17.05 16.76
N ASN A 84 -12.20 -17.99 16.26
CA ASN A 84 -12.13 -19.31 16.88
C ASN A 84 -10.72 -19.91 16.80
N ARG A 85 -9.73 -19.13 17.26
CA ARG A 85 -8.52 -19.71 17.83
C ARG A 85 -8.76 -19.88 19.34
N GLY A 86 -9.40 -20.99 19.70
CA GLY A 86 -9.49 -21.43 21.09
C GLY A 86 -8.10 -21.55 21.73
N PRO A 87 -7.99 -21.42 23.06
CA PRO A 87 -6.70 -21.38 23.72
C PRO A 87 -6.00 -22.74 23.58
N LYS A 88 -4.71 -22.72 23.25
CA LYS A 88 -3.79 -23.81 23.57
C LYS A 88 -3.02 -23.43 24.83
#